data_AF-A0A059WN18-F1
#
_entry.id   AF-A0A059WN18-F1
#
_cell.length_a   1.000
_cell.length_b   1.000
_cell.length_c   1.000
_cell.angle_alpha   90.00
_cell.angle_beta   90.00
_cell.angle_gamma   90.00
#
_symmetry.space_group_name_H-M   'P 1'
#
loop_
_entity.id
_entity.type
_entity.pdbx_description
1 polymer ?
#
loop_
_entity_poly.entity_id
_entity_poly.type
_entity_poly.pdbx_seq_one_letter_code
_entity_poly.pdbx_strand_id
1 'polypeptide(L)'
;ALLVFESLDQAAHAALEIAALKPAACDLMDRRHLSLARETDVRYELLIPGEAEAVLLVECHADSRDELRHKLDELVNLVQFKLGLAAASHVATDEVDFQLYWGLAQRFVPTLHRMPGSSRPTPCIEDIAVPVAALPVFLRHVQDTLKHLQVTASVFGHAAQGQLHIRPFLDLRSDADIRTMESLAAELYEKVWLLQGTISGEHGDGLSRTPFLAKQYGPLVNVFRELKQIFDPQGIFNPGKIVPIAPMRMTQHIRTSGVHVAGPEVNGAATTQPDGVASQRPFELQLSWTPEEIESSARICNGCGICRTTSPDTRMCPIFRMNPREEASPRAKANILRGLLSGNLPGDTLVQDVCKEVADLCVHCHMCRLECPSNVDIPKL
;
A
#
# COMPACT_ATOMS: atom_id res chain seq x y z
N ALA A 1 -9.59 20.03 -11.72
CA ALA A 1 -10.68 20.41 -10.79
C ALA A 1 -10.65 19.48 -9.59
N LEU A 2 -10.81 20.03 -8.38
CA LEU A 2 -10.97 19.30 -7.13
C LEU A 2 -12.46 19.33 -6.77
N LEU A 3 -13.13 18.19 -6.77
CA LEU A 3 -14.56 18.06 -6.47
C LEU A 3 -14.72 17.43 -5.09
N VAL A 4 -15.51 18.04 -4.22
CA VAL A 4 -15.69 17.63 -2.81
C VAL A 4 -17.05 16.98 -2.63
N PHE A 5 -17.10 15.83 -1.95
CA PHE A 5 -18.30 15.03 -1.76
C PHE A 5 -18.57 14.73 -0.28
N GLU A 6 -19.84 14.63 0.07
CA GLU A 6 -20.31 14.26 1.42
C GLU A 6 -20.41 12.74 1.60
N SER A 7 -20.15 11.95 0.56
CA SER A 7 -20.06 10.49 0.64
C SER A 7 -19.21 9.89 -0.48
N LEU A 8 -18.63 8.72 -0.22
CA LEU A 8 -17.98 7.90 -1.24
C LEU A 8 -18.95 7.45 -2.35
N ASP A 9 -20.23 7.26 -2.01
CA ASP A 9 -21.26 6.86 -2.99
C ASP A 9 -21.53 7.97 -4.01
N GLN A 10 -21.65 9.22 -3.59
CA GLN A 10 -21.77 10.36 -4.50
C GLN A 10 -20.52 10.51 -5.38
N ALA A 11 -19.33 10.34 -4.81
CA ALA A 11 -18.08 10.37 -5.58
C ALA A 11 -18.03 9.24 -6.62
N ALA A 12 -18.50 8.04 -6.29
CA ALA A 12 -18.56 6.92 -7.22
C ALA A 12 -19.48 7.21 -8.43
N HIS A 13 -20.67 7.75 -8.17
CA HIS A 13 -21.61 8.13 -9.23
C HIS A 13 -21.07 9.29 -10.07
N ALA A 14 -20.40 10.27 -9.44
CA ALA A 14 -19.76 11.35 -10.18
C ALA A 14 -18.63 10.83 -11.07
N ALA A 15 -17.80 9.89 -10.59
CA ALA A 15 -16.71 9.31 -11.38
C ALA A 15 -17.23 8.59 -12.64
N LEU A 16 -18.39 7.94 -12.57
CA LEU A 16 -19.06 7.34 -13.74
C LEU A 16 -19.40 8.38 -14.80
N GLU A 17 -20.05 9.48 -14.40
CA GLU A 17 -20.46 10.55 -15.31
C GLU A 17 -19.23 11.30 -15.86
N ILE A 18 -18.22 11.54 -15.02
CA ILE A 18 -16.95 12.16 -15.41
C ILE A 18 -16.20 11.30 -16.43
N ALA A 19 -16.22 9.97 -16.31
CA ALA A 19 -15.54 9.09 -17.26
C ALA A 19 -16.05 9.27 -18.71
N ALA A 20 -17.34 9.61 -18.89
CA ALA A 20 -17.91 9.91 -20.20
C ALA A 20 -17.32 11.17 -20.85
N LEU A 21 -16.81 12.11 -20.04
CA LEU A 21 -16.12 13.33 -20.49
C LEU A 21 -14.66 13.09 -20.88
N LYS A 22 -14.15 11.86 -20.72
CA LYS A 22 -12.78 11.46 -21.07
C LYS A 22 -11.69 12.39 -20.49
N PRO A 23 -11.65 12.56 -19.15
CA PRO A 23 -10.60 13.33 -18.51
C PRO A 23 -9.23 12.68 -18.72
N ALA A 24 -8.16 13.44 -18.54
CA ALA A 24 -6.79 12.93 -18.53
C ALA A 24 -6.53 12.09 -17.26
N ALA A 25 -7.11 12.48 -16.13
CA ALA A 25 -7.06 11.75 -14.86
C ALA A 25 -8.31 12.02 -14.02
N CYS A 26 -8.67 11.09 -13.13
CA CYS A 26 -9.76 11.24 -12.17
C CYS A 26 -9.50 10.35 -10.96
N ASP A 27 -8.88 10.93 -9.93
CA ASP A 27 -8.40 10.20 -8.76
C ASP A 27 -9.33 10.41 -7.57
N LEU A 28 -9.73 9.31 -6.94
CA LEU A 28 -10.54 9.27 -5.73
C LEU A 28 -9.65 9.22 -4.49
N MET A 29 -10.03 10.03 -3.49
CA MET A 29 -9.36 10.13 -2.21
C MET A 29 -10.41 10.19 -1.10
N ASP A 30 -10.34 9.28 -0.13
CA ASP A 30 -11.31 9.16 0.95
C ASP A 30 -11.07 10.10 2.15
N ARG A 31 -12.02 10.14 3.08
CA ARG A 31 -11.95 10.94 4.32
C ARG A 31 -10.63 10.79 5.07
N ARG A 32 -10.07 9.57 5.13
CA ARG A 32 -8.81 9.33 5.84
C ARG A 32 -7.66 10.05 5.17
N HIS A 33 -7.57 9.95 3.84
CA HIS A 33 -6.63 10.72 3.05
C HIS A 33 -6.77 12.21 3.34
N LEU A 34 -7.99 12.74 3.19
CA LEU A 34 -8.25 14.17 3.38
C LEU A 34 -7.87 14.65 4.78
N SER A 35 -8.12 13.84 5.82
CA SER A 35 -7.76 14.17 7.20
C SER A 35 -6.25 14.28 7.38
N LEU A 36 -5.49 13.30 6.87
CA LEU A 36 -4.03 13.33 6.93
C LEU A 36 -3.45 14.50 6.14
N ALA A 37 -4.04 14.83 4.99
CA ALA A 37 -3.60 15.96 4.19
C ALA A 37 -3.73 17.29 4.95
N ARG A 38 -4.87 17.54 5.61
CA ARG A 38 -5.11 18.73 6.43
C ARG A 38 -4.11 18.88 7.58
N GLU A 39 -3.73 17.78 8.22
CA GLU A 39 -2.72 17.79 9.30
C GLU A 39 -1.32 18.16 8.78
N THR A 40 -1.03 17.90 7.51
CA THR A 40 0.31 18.14 6.92
C THR A 40 0.48 19.51 6.28
N ASP A 41 -0.59 20.15 5.81
CA ASP A 41 -0.53 21.44 5.11
C ASP A 41 -1.83 22.23 5.29
N VAL A 42 -1.71 23.43 5.88
CA VAL A 42 -2.83 24.35 6.15
C VAL A 42 -3.63 24.72 4.90
N ARG A 43 -3.02 24.66 3.71
CA ARG A 43 -3.74 24.93 2.45
C ARG A 43 -4.83 23.90 2.19
N TYR A 44 -4.60 22.64 2.54
CA TYR A 44 -5.64 21.61 2.43
C TYR A 44 -6.74 21.78 3.47
N GLU A 45 -6.42 22.28 4.66
CA GLU A 45 -7.41 22.62 5.69
C GLU A 45 -8.38 23.71 5.21
N LEU A 46 -7.87 24.71 4.49
CA LEU A 46 -8.68 25.78 3.91
C LEU A 46 -9.49 25.35 2.68
N LEU A 47 -8.95 24.43 1.87
CA LEU A 47 -9.58 23.97 0.62
C LEU A 47 -10.62 22.86 0.83
N ILE A 48 -10.44 22.01 1.84
CA ILE A 48 -11.19 20.76 1.97
C ILE A 48 -11.93 20.77 3.31
N PRO A 49 -13.27 20.98 3.32
CA PRO A 49 -14.07 20.97 4.53
C PRO A 49 -13.85 19.73 5.39
N GLY A 50 -13.92 19.88 6.72
CA GLY A 50 -13.76 18.77 7.66
C GLY A 50 -14.82 17.66 7.51
N GLU A 51 -15.99 18.00 6.97
CA GLU A 51 -17.09 17.08 6.68
C GLU A 51 -16.96 16.36 5.34
N ALA A 52 -15.93 16.66 4.54
CA ALA A 52 -15.71 15.97 3.27
C ALA A 52 -15.39 14.48 3.50
N GLU A 53 -16.21 13.61 2.93
CA GLU A 53 -16.02 12.15 2.97
C GLU A 53 -15.18 11.64 1.81
N ALA A 54 -15.17 12.37 0.69
CA ALA A 54 -14.38 12.02 -0.48
C ALA A 54 -14.07 13.24 -1.35
N VAL A 55 -13.00 13.13 -2.14
CA VAL A 55 -12.65 14.07 -3.19
C VAL A 55 -12.35 13.32 -4.48
N LEU A 56 -12.77 13.89 -5.61
CA LEU A 56 -12.26 13.53 -6.93
C LEU A 56 -11.35 14.65 -7.44
N LEU A 57 -10.13 14.29 -7.81
CA LEU A 57 -9.21 15.18 -8.52
C LEU A 57 -9.22 14.83 -10.00
N VAL A 58 -9.78 15.73 -10.81
CA VAL A 58 -9.95 15.55 -12.25
C VAL A 58 -9.00 16.44 -13.02
N GLU A 59 -8.21 15.87 -13.92
CA GLU A 59 -7.33 16.58 -14.84
C GLU A 59 -7.91 16.57 -16.25
N CYS A 60 -7.85 17.70 -16.94
CA CYS A 60 -8.28 17.84 -18.34
C CYS A 60 -7.16 18.48 -19.15
N HIS A 61 -6.96 18.03 -20.40
CA HIS A 61 -6.06 18.66 -21.36
C HIS A 61 -6.85 19.31 -22.50
N ALA A 62 -6.29 20.37 -23.08
CA ALA A 62 -6.84 21.10 -24.21
C ALA A 62 -5.73 21.85 -24.94
N ASP A 63 -5.97 22.18 -26.21
CA ASP A 63 -4.98 22.88 -27.05
C ASP A 63 -4.99 24.41 -26.82
N SER A 64 -5.98 24.92 -26.08
CA SER A 64 -6.09 26.34 -25.73
C SER A 64 -6.63 26.54 -24.30
N ARG A 65 -6.34 27.71 -23.71
CA ARG A 65 -6.82 28.06 -22.36
C ARG A 65 -8.35 28.20 -22.31
N ASP A 66 -8.97 28.68 -23.38
CA ASP A 66 -10.43 28.86 -23.44
C ASP A 66 -11.14 27.52 -23.56
N GLU A 67 -10.61 26.58 -24.36
CA GLU A 67 -11.12 25.21 -24.41
C GLU A 67 -10.94 24.49 -23.06
N LEU A 68 -9.78 24.66 -22.40
CA LEU A 68 -9.56 24.09 -21.07
C LEU A 68 -10.59 24.58 -20.06
N ARG A 69 -10.83 25.90 -20.02
CA ARG A 69 -11.85 26.51 -19.14
C ARG A 69 -13.23 25.96 -19.45
N HIS A 70 -13.59 25.88 -20.73
CA HIS A 70 -14.88 25.33 -21.13
C HIS A 70 -15.08 23.88 -20.66
N LYS A 71 -14.07 23.01 -20.82
CA LYS A 71 -14.12 21.62 -20.32
C LYS A 71 -14.26 21.55 -18.80
N LEU A 72 -13.54 22.40 -18.06
CA LEU A 72 -13.60 22.45 -16.60
C LEU A 72 -14.97 22.97 -16.12
N ASP A 73 -15.51 23.99 -16.79
CA ASP A 73 -16.82 24.54 -16.50
C ASP A 73 -17.92 23.52 -16.80
N GLU A 74 -17.85 22.80 -17.92
CA GLU A 74 -18.77 21.71 -18.26
C GLU A 74 -18.77 20.62 -17.18
N LEU A 75 -17.58 20.18 -16.75
CA LEU A 75 -17.40 19.19 -15.70
C LEU A 75 -18.03 19.64 -14.37
N VAL A 76 -17.73 20.86 -13.92
CA VAL A 76 -18.29 21.41 -12.68
C VAL A 76 -19.82 21.58 -12.80
N ASN A 77 -20.30 22.11 -13.92
CA ASN A 77 -21.72 22.27 -14.20
C ASN A 77 -22.48 20.95 -14.16
N LEU A 78 -21.90 19.89 -14.75
CA LEU A 78 -22.47 18.56 -14.72
C LEU A 78 -22.57 18.02 -13.28
N VAL A 79 -21.45 17.96 -12.56
CA VAL A 79 -21.37 17.23 -11.30
C VAL A 79 -21.98 18.00 -10.13
N GLN A 80 -21.71 19.30 -10.03
CA GLN A 80 -22.16 20.12 -8.90
C GLN A 80 -23.58 20.64 -9.10
N PHE A 81 -23.91 21.18 -10.29
CA PHE A 81 -25.17 21.91 -10.47
C PHE A 81 -26.28 21.06 -11.10
N LYS A 82 -25.98 20.27 -12.14
CA LYS A 82 -26.98 19.45 -12.83
C LYS A 82 -27.33 18.18 -12.05
N LEU A 83 -26.32 17.49 -11.52
CA LEU A 83 -26.50 16.25 -10.77
C LEU A 83 -26.60 16.46 -9.26
N GLY A 84 -26.07 17.58 -8.73
CA GLY A 84 -26.10 17.86 -7.30
C GLY A 84 -25.28 16.87 -6.46
N LEU A 85 -24.24 16.26 -7.04
CA LEU A 85 -23.43 15.23 -6.38
C LEU A 85 -22.29 15.82 -5.55
N ALA A 86 -21.64 16.87 -6.05
CA ALA A 86 -20.54 17.54 -5.36
C ALA A 86 -21.06 18.69 -4.49
N ALA A 87 -20.60 18.76 -3.24
CA ALA A 87 -20.94 19.85 -2.32
C ALA A 87 -20.15 21.13 -2.63
N ALA A 88 -18.92 20.98 -3.11
CA ALA A 88 -18.06 22.09 -3.52
C ALA A 88 -17.14 21.67 -4.68
N SER A 89 -16.61 22.67 -5.39
CA SER A 89 -15.60 22.47 -6.42
C SER A 89 -14.55 23.59 -6.39
N HIS A 90 -13.31 23.23 -6.72
CA HIS A 90 -12.21 24.18 -6.93
C HIS A 90 -11.55 23.90 -8.28
N VAL A 91 -11.37 24.95 -9.08
CA VAL A 91 -10.78 24.85 -10.41
C VAL A 91 -9.45 25.58 -10.40
N ALA A 92 -8.40 24.87 -10.85
CA ALA A 92 -7.06 25.40 -11.03
C ALA A 92 -6.69 25.40 -12.51
N THR A 93 -6.07 26.49 -12.98
CA THR A 93 -5.51 26.58 -14.35
C THR A 93 -4.09 27.17 -14.36
N ASP A 94 -3.56 27.52 -13.19
CA ASP A 94 -2.18 27.92 -12.97
C ASP A 94 -1.37 26.77 -12.36
N GLU A 95 -0.06 26.86 -12.51
CA GLU A 95 0.89 25.83 -12.08
C GLU A 95 0.89 25.64 -10.55
N VAL A 96 0.69 26.70 -9.77
CA VAL A 96 0.82 26.64 -8.31
C VAL A 96 -0.31 25.80 -7.71
N ASP A 97 -1.55 26.10 -8.11
CA ASP A 97 -2.71 25.34 -7.64
C ASP A 97 -2.75 23.93 -8.25
N PHE A 98 -2.29 23.75 -9.49
CA PHE A 98 -2.11 22.42 -10.09
C PHE A 98 -1.18 21.54 -9.25
N GLN A 99 0.02 22.03 -8.91
CA GLN A 99 0.98 21.30 -8.09
C GLN A 99 0.47 21.08 -6.65
N LEU A 100 -0.31 22.01 -6.10
CA LEU A 100 -0.95 21.83 -4.81
C LEU A 100 -1.95 20.66 -4.85
N TYR A 101 -2.81 20.61 -5.87
CA TYR A 101 -3.80 19.55 -6.01
C TYR A 101 -3.14 18.21 -6.31
N TRP A 102 -2.17 18.14 -7.23
CA TRP A 102 -1.47 16.88 -7.50
C TRP A 102 -0.62 16.40 -6.33
N GLY A 103 -0.11 17.32 -5.54
CA GLY A 103 0.54 17.01 -4.29
C GLY A 103 -0.35 16.25 -3.30
N LEU A 104 -1.68 16.39 -3.38
CA LEU A 104 -2.63 15.63 -2.57
C LEU A 104 -2.54 14.14 -2.93
N ALA A 105 -2.74 13.80 -4.21
CA ALA A 105 -2.67 12.42 -4.70
C ALA A 105 -1.28 11.79 -4.50
N GLN A 106 -0.21 12.51 -4.83
CA GLN A 106 1.16 11.97 -4.85
C GLN A 106 1.74 11.70 -3.45
N ARG A 107 1.41 12.53 -2.46
CA ARG A 107 1.99 12.40 -1.10
C ARG A 107 1.24 11.42 -0.20
N PHE A 108 0.12 10.89 -0.66
CA PHE A 108 -0.79 10.12 0.17
C PHE A 108 -0.18 8.86 0.77
N VAL A 109 0.30 7.96 -0.08
CA VAL A 109 0.86 6.67 0.35
C VAL A 109 2.02 6.84 1.36
N PRO A 110 3.00 7.73 1.12
CA PRO A 110 4.00 8.09 2.12
C PRO A 110 3.38 8.52 3.46
N THR A 111 2.44 9.46 3.45
CA THR A 111 1.81 9.99 4.67
C THR A 111 1.04 8.92 5.43
N LEU A 112 0.33 8.04 4.72
CA LEU A 112 -0.40 6.92 5.31
C LEU A 112 0.54 5.98 6.09
N HIS A 113 1.73 5.69 5.54
CA HIS A 113 2.72 4.85 6.23
C HIS A 113 3.35 5.48 7.48
N ARG A 114 3.26 6.81 7.63
CA ARG A 114 3.80 7.53 8.79
C ARG A 114 2.87 7.50 10.02
N MET A 115 1.65 6.99 9.87
CA MET A 115 0.71 6.89 10.99
C MET A 115 1.31 6.08 12.15
N PRO A 116 1.20 6.58 13.40
CA PRO A 116 1.67 5.88 14.58
C PRO A 116 0.74 4.70 14.92
N GLY A 117 1.25 3.74 15.70
CA GLY A 117 0.50 2.58 16.16
C GLY A 117 0.99 1.26 15.60
N SER A 118 0.47 0.17 16.16
CA SER A 118 0.78 -1.19 15.73
C SER A 118 0.03 -1.60 14.46
N SER A 119 -1.21 -1.13 14.31
CA SER A 119 -2.00 -1.31 13.11
C SER A 119 -1.48 -0.43 11.98
N ARG A 120 -1.26 -1.02 10.81
CA ARG A 120 -0.64 -0.36 9.64
C ARG A 120 -1.54 -0.47 8.41
N PRO A 121 -1.52 0.55 7.54
CA PRO A 121 -2.18 0.49 6.24
C PRO A 121 -1.53 -0.59 5.37
N THR A 122 -2.14 -1.77 5.35
CA THR A 122 -1.55 -2.95 4.72
C THR A 122 -1.94 -2.98 3.25
N PRO A 123 -0.97 -2.99 2.31
CA PRO A 123 -1.25 -3.04 0.88
C PRO A 123 -1.59 -4.48 0.44
N CYS A 124 -2.71 -5.02 0.94
CA CYS A 124 -3.14 -6.38 0.63
C CYS A 124 -4.22 -6.44 -0.47
N ILE A 125 -5.10 -5.45 -0.53
CA ILE A 125 -6.14 -5.33 -1.58
C ILE A 125 -5.77 -4.13 -2.46
N GLU A 126 -4.75 -4.32 -3.27
CA GLU A 126 -4.26 -3.28 -4.17
C GLU A 126 -4.78 -3.52 -5.57
N ASP A 127 -4.99 -2.43 -6.31
CA ASP A 127 -4.99 -2.46 -7.77
C ASP A 127 -6.03 -3.45 -8.33
N ILE A 128 -7.24 -3.35 -7.77
CA ILE A 128 -8.42 -4.00 -8.31
C ILE A 128 -9.08 -3.06 -9.30
N ALA A 129 -9.62 -3.59 -10.39
CA ALA A 129 -10.36 -2.81 -11.37
C ALA A 129 -11.69 -3.47 -11.70
N VAL A 130 -12.75 -2.69 -11.73
CA VAL A 130 -14.08 -3.09 -12.19
C VAL A 130 -14.51 -2.21 -13.35
N PRO A 131 -15.44 -2.63 -14.22
CA PRO A 131 -16.04 -1.73 -15.19
C PRO A 131 -16.56 -0.46 -14.48
N VAL A 132 -16.28 0.72 -15.03
CA VAL A 132 -16.60 2.01 -14.39
C VAL A 132 -18.10 2.11 -14.02
N ALA A 133 -18.98 1.57 -14.87
CA ALA A 133 -20.42 1.49 -14.61
C ALA A 133 -20.78 0.67 -13.36
N ALA A 134 -19.92 -0.25 -12.93
CA ALA A 134 -20.09 -1.06 -11.74
C ALA A 134 -19.45 -0.44 -10.49
N LEU A 135 -18.68 0.66 -10.62
CA LEU A 135 -17.96 1.29 -9.52
C LEU A 135 -18.86 1.67 -8.33
N PRO A 136 -20.06 2.29 -8.51
CA PRO A 136 -20.93 2.61 -7.38
C PRO A 136 -21.47 1.37 -6.65
N VAL A 137 -21.73 0.27 -7.38
CA VAL A 137 -22.15 -1.01 -6.77
C VAL A 137 -20.98 -1.62 -5.99
N PHE A 138 -19.77 -1.53 -6.54
CA PHE A 138 -18.58 -2.11 -5.94
C PHE A 138 -18.14 -1.35 -4.68
N LEU A 139 -18.11 -0.01 -4.69
CA LEU A 139 -17.73 0.78 -3.52
C LEU A 139 -18.68 0.60 -2.34
N ARG A 140 -20.00 0.49 -2.59
CA ARG A 140 -20.95 0.13 -1.53
C ARG A 140 -20.64 -1.24 -0.93
N HIS A 141 -20.32 -2.23 -1.78
CA HIS A 141 -19.91 -3.55 -1.30
C HIS A 141 -18.62 -3.49 -0.48
N VAL A 142 -17.62 -2.68 -0.89
CA VAL A 142 -16.41 -2.45 -0.09
C VAL A 142 -16.75 -1.90 1.30
N GLN A 143 -17.62 -0.88 1.37
CA GLN A 143 -18.04 -0.30 2.65
C GLN A 143 -18.79 -1.30 3.53
N ASP A 144 -19.71 -2.08 2.96
CA ASP A 144 -20.44 -3.14 3.67
C ASP A 144 -19.49 -4.24 4.18
N THR A 145 -18.51 -4.63 3.37
CA THR A 145 -17.48 -5.61 3.75
C THR A 145 -16.63 -5.11 4.91
N LEU A 146 -16.11 -3.89 4.81
CA LEU A 146 -15.33 -3.26 5.88
C LEU A 146 -16.14 -3.13 7.18
N LYS A 147 -17.42 -2.74 7.08
CA LYS A 147 -18.30 -2.55 8.24
C LYS A 147 -18.55 -3.84 9.01
N HIS A 148 -18.91 -4.92 8.34
CA HIS A 148 -19.26 -6.17 9.05
C HIS A 148 -18.02 -6.94 9.53
N LEU A 149 -16.89 -6.82 8.84
CA LEU A 149 -15.60 -7.33 9.32
C LEU A 149 -14.98 -6.42 10.40
N GLN A 150 -15.60 -5.27 10.70
CA GLN A 150 -15.15 -4.28 11.68
C GLN A 150 -13.73 -3.78 11.40
N VAL A 151 -13.40 -3.62 10.11
CA VAL A 151 -12.10 -3.15 9.65
C VAL A 151 -12.21 -1.73 9.17
N THR A 152 -11.28 -0.89 9.61
CA THR A 152 -11.06 0.42 8.99
C THR A 152 -10.05 0.27 7.86
N ALA A 153 -10.24 1.01 6.78
CA ALA A 153 -9.32 1.03 5.64
C ALA A 153 -9.23 2.45 5.08
N SER A 154 -8.20 2.68 4.27
CA SER A 154 -8.22 3.78 3.32
C SER A 154 -8.52 3.28 1.92
N VAL A 155 -9.36 4.02 1.19
CA VAL A 155 -9.77 3.76 -0.19
C VAL A 155 -9.35 4.92 -1.08
N PHE A 156 -8.66 4.61 -2.17
CA PHE A 156 -8.20 5.61 -3.15
C PHE A 156 -7.98 4.92 -4.50
N GLY A 157 -7.82 5.68 -5.58
CA GLY A 157 -7.46 5.11 -6.89
C GLY A 157 -8.00 5.89 -8.08
N HIS A 158 -7.82 5.34 -9.26
CA HIS A 158 -8.21 5.97 -10.53
C HIS A 158 -9.67 5.66 -10.86
N ALA A 159 -10.57 6.47 -10.30
CA ALA A 159 -12.01 6.22 -10.31
C ALA A 159 -12.62 6.22 -11.72
N ALA A 160 -12.18 7.11 -12.63
CA ALA A 160 -12.67 7.09 -14.01
C ALA A 160 -12.21 5.86 -14.82
N GLN A 161 -11.26 5.09 -14.28
CA GLN A 161 -10.80 3.81 -14.85
C GLN A 161 -11.37 2.61 -14.09
N GLY A 162 -12.17 2.85 -13.05
CA GLY A 162 -12.75 1.82 -12.20
C GLY A 162 -11.72 1.10 -11.31
N GLN A 163 -10.52 1.69 -11.16
CA GLN A 163 -9.42 1.12 -10.39
C GLN A 163 -9.40 1.66 -8.97
N LEU A 164 -9.21 0.76 -8.00
CA LEU A 164 -9.18 1.08 -6.58
C LEU A 164 -8.05 0.36 -5.84
N HIS A 165 -7.60 1.01 -4.77
CA HIS A 165 -6.65 0.51 -3.78
C HIS A 165 -7.33 0.61 -2.43
N ILE A 166 -7.33 -0.50 -1.69
CA ILE A 166 -7.97 -0.61 -0.39
C ILE A 166 -6.91 -1.08 0.60
N ARG A 167 -6.53 -0.19 1.51
CA ARG A 167 -5.50 -0.44 2.53
C ARG A 167 -6.14 -0.57 3.91
N PRO A 168 -6.53 -1.78 4.34
CA PRO A 168 -7.01 -2.01 5.68
C PRO A 168 -5.91 -1.75 6.71
N PHE A 169 -6.32 -1.23 7.86
CA PHE A 169 -5.44 -1.04 9.01
C PHE A 169 -5.36 -2.34 9.80
N LEU A 170 -4.25 -3.07 9.63
CA LEU A 170 -4.03 -4.39 10.23
C LEU A 170 -2.69 -4.44 10.97
N ASP A 171 -2.64 -5.18 12.08
CA ASP A 171 -1.41 -5.57 12.77
C ASP A 171 -1.00 -6.98 12.35
N LEU A 172 -0.02 -7.08 11.45
CA LEU A 172 0.44 -8.38 10.90
C LEU A 172 1.21 -9.26 11.90
N ARG A 173 1.21 -8.93 13.19
CA ARG A 173 1.57 -9.85 14.28
C ARG A 173 0.38 -10.64 14.82
N SER A 174 -0.83 -10.15 14.57
CA SER A 174 -2.08 -10.74 15.02
C SER A 174 -2.52 -11.79 14.02
N ASP A 175 -2.59 -13.05 14.44
CA ASP A 175 -3.18 -14.12 13.62
C ASP A 175 -4.65 -13.81 13.27
N ALA A 176 -5.35 -13.03 14.10
CA ALA A 176 -6.71 -12.59 13.80
C ALA A 176 -6.71 -11.62 12.61
N ASP A 177 -5.81 -10.65 12.58
CA ASP A 177 -5.71 -9.66 11.51
C ASP A 177 -5.21 -10.31 10.20
N ILE A 178 -4.33 -11.31 10.30
CA ILE A 178 -3.91 -12.13 9.16
C ILE A 178 -5.10 -12.90 8.57
N ARG A 179 -5.98 -13.48 9.39
CA ARG A 179 -7.22 -14.11 8.91
C ARG A 179 -8.16 -13.08 8.30
N THR A 180 -8.30 -11.91 8.92
CA THR A 180 -9.11 -10.81 8.39
C THR A 180 -8.63 -10.36 7.02
N MET A 181 -7.31 -10.31 6.78
CA MET A 181 -6.73 -10.03 5.47
C MET A 181 -7.19 -11.04 4.40
N GLU A 182 -7.24 -12.34 4.72
CA GLU A 182 -7.73 -13.37 3.80
C GLU A 182 -9.23 -13.25 3.55
N SER A 183 -10.04 -13.01 4.58
CA SER A 183 -11.49 -12.81 4.45
C SER A 183 -11.81 -11.59 3.57
N LEU A 184 -11.14 -10.46 3.81
CA LEU A 184 -11.27 -9.26 2.99
C LEU A 184 -10.95 -9.54 1.52
N ALA A 185 -9.84 -10.23 1.24
CA ALA A 185 -9.45 -10.56 -0.12
C ALA A 185 -10.47 -11.47 -0.78
N ALA A 186 -10.87 -12.54 -0.11
CA ALA A 186 -11.84 -13.49 -0.63
C ALA A 186 -13.15 -12.78 -1.01
N GLU A 187 -13.77 -12.06 -0.08
CA GLU A 187 -15.07 -11.40 -0.32
C GLU A 187 -15.00 -10.34 -1.41
N LEU A 188 -14.00 -9.45 -1.37
CA LEU A 188 -13.88 -8.39 -2.35
C LEU A 188 -13.55 -8.94 -3.74
N TYR A 189 -12.67 -9.95 -3.84
CA TYR A 189 -12.32 -10.57 -5.12
C TYR A 189 -13.50 -11.34 -5.73
N GLU A 190 -14.32 -12.03 -4.93
CA GLU A 190 -15.59 -12.61 -5.41
C GLU A 190 -16.44 -11.56 -6.11
N LYS A 191 -16.61 -10.39 -5.47
CA LYS A 191 -17.39 -9.31 -6.05
C LYS A 191 -16.77 -8.74 -7.32
N VAL A 192 -15.45 -8.56 -7.35
CA VAL A 192 -14.72 -8.13 -8.55
C VAL A 192 -15.01 -9.06 -9.73
N TRP A 193 -14.91 -10.39 -9.53
CA TRP A 193 -15.19 -11.35 -10.61
C TRP A 193 -16.65 -11.36 -11.04
N LEU A 194 -17.60 -11.26 -10.10
CA LEU A 194 -19.03 -11.16 -10.42
C LEU A 194 -19.36 -9.92 -11.26
N LEU A 195 -18.61 -8.83 -11.07
CA LEU A 195 -18.72 -7.60 -11.84
C LEU A 195 -17.85 -7.59 -13.11
N GLN A 196 -17.28 -8.73 -13.49
CA GLN A 196 -16.39 -8.87 -14.65
C GLN A 196 -15.13 -7.98 -14.59
N GLY A 197 -14.62 -7.75 -13.38
CA GLY A 197 -13.39 -7.03 -13.12
C GLY A 197 -12.13 -7.90 -13.06
N THR A 198 -11.02 -7.28 -12.67
CA THR A 198 -9.72 -7.92 -12.43
C THR A 198 -9.19 -7.56 -11.04
N ILE A 199 -8.56 -8.53 -10.39
CA ILE A 199 -7.87 -8.32 -9.11
C ILE A 199 -6.45 -7.73 -9.28
N SER A 200 -6.01 -7.55 -10.52
CA SER A 200 -4.73 -6.95 -10.89
C SER A 200 -4.86 -6.10 -12.15
N GLY A 201 -4.86 -4.78 -12.00
CA GLY A 201 -4.87 -3.79 -13.07
C GLY A 201 -3.46 -3.42 -13.57
N GLU A 202 -2.63 -2.86 -12.69
CA GLU A 202 -1.35 -2.20 -12.98
C GLU A 202 -0.13 -2.84 -12.26
N HIS A 203 -0.31 -3.36 -11.05
CA HIS A 203 0.79 -3.73 -10.13
C HIS A 203 1.25 -5.18 -10.28
N GLY A 204 0.56 -5.99 -11.09
CA GLY A 204 0.86 -7.41 -11.34
C GLY A 204 0.66 -8.32 -10.13
N ASP A 205 0.54 -9.64 -10.34
CA ASP A 205 -0.02 -10.51 -9.29
C ASP A 205 0.88 -10.69 -8.06
N GLY A 206 2.19 -10.76 -8.28
CA GLY A 206 3.17 -10.98 -7.21
C GLY A 206 2.89 -12.26 -6.40
N LEU A 207 3.32 -12.31 -5.13
CA LEU A 207 3.03 -13.45 -4.25
C LEU A 207 1.62 -13.38 -3.64
N SER A 208 1.09 -12.17 -3.44
CA SER A 208 -0.18 -11.94 -2.75
C SER A 208 -1.39 -12.34 -3.60
N ARG A 209 -1.35 -12.17 -4.93
CA ARG A 209 -2.48 -12.46 -5.82
C ARG A 209 -2.32 -13.75 -6.63
N THR A 210 -1.11 -14.32 -6.72
CA THR A 210 -0.88 -15.63 -7.37
C THR A 210 -1.83 -16.75 -6.91
N PRO A 211 -2.18 -16.87 -5.61
CA PRO A 211 -3.14 -17.87 -5.15
C PRO A 211 -4.52 -17.82 -5.84
N PHE A 212 -4.92 -16.67 -6.38
CA PHE A 212 -6.25 -16.43 -6.94
C PHE A 212 -6.30 -16.54 -8.47
N LEU A 213 -5.16 -16.77 -9.14
CA LEU A 213 -5.08 -16.71 -10.60
C LEU A 213 -5.85 -17.83 -11.30
N ALA A 214 -5.93 -19.00 -10.68
CA ALA A 214 -6.76 -20.09 -11.20
C ALA A 214 -8.23 -19.68 -11.29
N LYS A 215 -8.68 -18.78 -10.40
CA LYS A 215 -10.04 -18.25 -10.43
C LYS A 215 -10.20 -17.08 -11.40
N GLN A 216 -9.23 -16.16 -11.45
CA GLN A 216 -9.21 -15.02 -12.39
C GLN A 216 -9.14 -15.46 -13.86
N TYR A 217 -8.23 -16.38 -14.18
CA TYR A 217 -7.89 -16.75 -15.57
C TYR A 217 -8.37 -18.15 -15.97
N GLY A 218 -8.86 -18.95 -15.02
CA GLY A 218 -9.37 -20.29 -15.30
C GLY A 218 -8.30 -21.19 -15.93
N PRO A 219 -8.63 -21.94 -17.01
CA PRO A 219 -7.70 -22.85 -17.67
C PRO A 219 -6.45 -22.18 -18.26
N LEU A 220 -6.46 -20.87 -18.51
CA LEU A 220 -5.31 -20.16 -19.08
C LEU A 220 -4.06 -20.20 -18.19
N VAL A 221 -4.23 -20.44 -16.88
CA VAL A 221 -3.09 -20.64 -15.96
C VAL A 221 -2.21 -21.82 -16.39
N ASN A 222 -2.75 -22.81 -17.11
CA ASN A 222 -1.93 -23.90 -17.66
C ASN A 222 -0.94 -23.40 -18.72
N VAL A 223 -1.37 -22.47 -19.57
CA VAL A 223 -0.48 -21.82 -20.55
C VAL A 223 0.62 -21.03 -19.84
N PHE A 224 0.30 -20.38 -18.71
CA PHE A 224 1.31 -19.65 -17.93
C PHE A 224 2.38 -20.61 -17.38
N ARG A 225 1.96 -21.80 -16.92
CA ARG A 225 2.87 -22.86 -16.45
C ARG A 225 3.74 -23.40 -17.59
N GLU A 226 3.17 -23.66 -18.76
CA GLU A 226 3.91 -24.12 -19.93
C GLU A 226 4.97 -23.11 -20.36
N LEU A 227 4.60 -21.83 -20.48
CA LEU A 227 5.55 -20.76 -20.78
C LEU A 227 6.67 -20.68 -19.75
N LYS A 228 6.31 -20.73 -18.46
CA LYS A 228 7.30 -20.73 -17.37
C LYS A 228 8.27 -21.90 -17.47
N GLN A 229 7.79 -23.10 -17.79
CA GLN A 229 8.61 -24.29 -17.93
C GLN A 229 9.55 -24.22 -19.15
N ILE A 230 9.10 -23.64 -20.26
CA ILE A 230 9.92 -23.48 -21.48
C ILE A 230 11.10 -22.54 -21.22
N PHE A 231 10.84 -21.38 -20.59
CA PHE A 231 11.85 -20.33 -20.41
C PHE A 231 12.63 -20.41 -19.10
N ASP A 232 12.12 -21.14 -18.10
CA ASP A 232 12.76 -21.32 -16.79
C ASP A 232 12.52 -22.76 -16.29
N PRO A 233 13.11 -23.77 -16.94
CA PRO A 233 12.92 -25.17 -16.60
C PRO A 233 13.44 -25.53 -15.19
N GLN A 234 14.33 -24.72 -14.62
CA GLN A 234 14.86 -24.89 -13.27
C GLN A 234 14.06 -24.12 -12.20
N GLY A 235 13.12 -23.26 -12.61
CA GLY A 235 12.27 -22.48 -11.71
C GLY A 235 13.02 -21.41 -10.89
N ILE A 236 14.16 -20.91 -11.37
CA ILE A 236 15.02 -19.99 -10.63
C ILE A 236 14.58 -18.52 -10.73
N PHE A 237 13.79 -18.15 -11.74
CA PHE A 237 13.37 -16.77 -11.95
C PHE A 237 12.09 -16.45 -11.16
N ASN A 238 12.20 -15.80 -10.00
CA ASN A 238 11.04 -15.36 -9.20
C ASN A 238 10.00 -16.48 -8.94
N PRO A 239 10.39 -17.58 -8.26
CA PRO A 239 9.50 -18.70 -8.00
C PRO A 239 8.22 -18.27 -7.24
N GLY A 240 7.09 -18.86 -7.63
CA GLY A 240 5.79 -18.65 -6.98
C GLY A 240 5.09 -17.32 -7.32
N LYS A 241 5.64 -16.47 -8.18
CA LYS A 241 4.98 -15.24 -8.66
C LYS A 241 4.39 -15.47 -10.05
N ILE A 242 3.14 -15.03 -10.26
CA ILE A 242 2.34 -15.13 -11.51
C ILE A 242 2.01 -16.57 -11.93
N VAL A 243 2.88 -17.52 -11.60
CA VAL A 243 2.69 -18.94 -11.86
C VAL A 243 2.68 -19.69 -10.53
N PRO A 244 1.52 -20.24 -10.12
CA PRO A 244 1.44 -21.00 -8.88
C PRO A 244 2.21 -22.31 -9.01
N ILE A 245 3.14 -22.53 -8.08
CA ILE A 245 4.01 -23.72 -8.00
C ILE A 245 3.43 -24.83 -7.11
N ALA A 246 2.52 -24.48 -6.20
CA ALA A 246 1.84 -25.37 -5.25
C ALA A 246 0.54 -24.66 -4.78
N PRO A 247 -0.32 -25.31 -3.98
CA PRO A 247 -1.33 -24.58 -3.21
C PRO A 247 -0.64 -23.51 -2.35
N MET A 248 -0.97 -22.24 -2.60
CA MET A 248 -0.39 -21.08 -1.94
C MET A 248 -1.49 -20.31 -1.21
N ARG A 249 -1.11 -19.57 -0.16
CA ARG A 249 -1.97 -18.58 0.49
C ARG A 249 -1.37 -17.20 0.35
N MET A 250 -2.21 -16.17 0.28
CA MET A 250 -1.73 -14.78 0.16
C MET A 250 -0.90 -14.35 1.38
N THR A 251 -1.11 -15.02 2.52
CA THR A 251 -0.49 -14.74 3.82
C THR A 251 0.79 -15.55 4.06
N GLN A 252 1.12 -16.51 3.18
CA GLN A 252 2.22 -17.46 3.39
C GLN A 252 3.59 -16.80 3.56
N HIS A 253 3.79 -15.63 2.94
CA HIS A 253 5.07 -14.91 2.92
C HIS A 253 5.03 -13.60 3.71
N ILE A 254 4.08 -13.46 4.65
CA ILE A 254 4.06 -12.30 5.55
C ILE A 254 5.34 -12.29 6.38
N ARG A 255 6.02 -11.14 6.37
CA ARG A 255 7.22 -10.92 7.17
C ARG A 255 6.80 -10.64 8.60
N THR A 256 6.69 -11.68 9.42
CA THR A 256 6.48 -11.52 10.85
C THR A 256 7.72 -10.86 11.47
N SER A 257 7.51 -9.97 12.44
CA SER A 257 8.59 -9.30 13.18
C SER A 257 8.49 -9.57 14.68
N GLY A 258 7.86 -10.69 15.04
CA GLY A 258 7.86 -11.25 16.38
C GLY A 258 8.35 -12.70 16.30
N VAL A 259 8.93 -13.19 17.38
CA VAL A 259 9.28 -14.61 17.52
C VAL A 259 7.96 -15.38 17.56
N HIS A 260 7.50 -15.89 16.41
CA HIS A 260 6.60 -17.03 16.44
C HIS A 260 7.47 -18.22 16.83
N VAL A 261 7.39 -18.61 18.11
CA VAL A 261 7.73 -19.99 18.47
C VAL A 261 6.83 -20.85 17.60
N ALA A 262 7.40 -21.57 16.64
CA ALA A 262 6.67 -22.58 15.89
C ALA A 262 5.96 -23.46 16.92
N GLY A 263 4.63 -23.37 16.99
CA GLY A 263 3.85 -24.29 17.80
C GLY A 263 4.16 -25.70 17.29
N PRO A 264 4.41 -26.68 18.17
CA PRO A 264 4.67 -28.05 17.74
C PRO A 264 3.48 -28.51 16.90
N GLU A 265 3.76 -29.19 15.79
CA GLU A 265 2.75 -29.89 15.00
C GLU A 265 1.85 -30.68 15.95
N VAL A 266 0.55 -30.41 15.88
CA VAL A 266 -0.46 -30.98 16.78
C VAL A 266 -0.60 -32.46 16.48
N ASN A 267 0.22 -33.28 17.12
CA ASN A 267 -0.13 -34.65 17.44
C ASN A 267 -0.74 -34.63 18.84
N GLY A 268 -2.07 -34.84 18.88
CA GLY A 268 -2.93 -34.51 20.00
C GLY A 268 -2.45 -34.99 21.37
N ALA A 269 -2.35 -34.04 22.30
CA ALA A 269 -2.67 -34.22 23.72
C ALA A 269 -2.84 -32.83 24.33
N ALA A 270 -3.90 -32.67 25.13
CA ALA A 270 -4.18 -31.43 25.84
C ALA A 270 -3.08 -31.10 26.86
N THR A 271 -2.51 -29.90 26.79
CA THR A 271 -1.75 -29.31 27.89
C THR A 271 -2.03 -27.82 28.03
N THR A 272 -2.38 -27.47 29.26
CA THR A 272 -2.47 -26.17 29.92
C THR A 272 -1.58 -25.06 29.34
N GLN A 273 -2.17 -23.88 29.11
CA GLN A 273 -1.43 -22.65 28.83
C GLN A 273 -0.55 -22.26 30.02
N PRO A 274 0.75 -21.97 29.83
CA PRO A 274 1.54 -21.26 30.82
C PRO A 274 1.36 -19.75 30.63
N ASP A 275 1.02 -19.08 31.72
CA ASP A 275 1.14 -17.64 31.88
C ASP A 275 2.57 -17.18 31.54
N GLY A 276 2.70 -16.14 30.70
CA GLY A 276 3.91 -15.33 30.58
C GLY A 276 5.12 -15.98 29.89
N VAL A 277 5.01 -16.30 28.59
CA VAL A 277 6.21 -16.55 27.77
C VAL A 277 6.81 -15.21 27.34
N ALA A 278 7.77 -14.72 28.10
CA ALA A 278 8.68 -13.69 27.61
C ALA A 278 9.39 -14.25 26.36
N SER A 279 9.14 -13.66 25.19
CA SER A 279 9.84 -13.97 23.94
C SER A 279 11.35 -13.94 24.20
N GLN A 280 11.99 -15.11 24.28
CA GLN A 280 13.45 -15.19 24.38
C GLN A 280 14.03 -14.62 23.10
N ARG A 281 14.63 -13.44 23.23
CA ARG A 281 15.27 -12.75 22.11
C ARG A 281 16.53 -13.51 21.70
N PRO A 282 16.88 -13.52 20.40
CA PRO A 282 18.09 -14.20 19.95
C PRO A 282 19.38 -13.48 20.35
N PHE A 283 19.31 -12.26 20.89
CA PHE A 283 20.45 -11.45 21.29
C PHE A 283 20.12 -10.49 22.44
N GLU A 284 21.15 -10.08 23.19
CA GLU A 284 21.08 -9.10 24.27
C GLU A 284 21.24 -7.67 23.74
N LEU A 285 20.38 -6.74 24.17
CA LEU A 285 20.48 -5.33 23.79
C LEU A 285 21.58 -4.64 24.62
N GLN A 286 22.53 -4.00 23.95
CA GLN A 286 23.68 -3.34 24.58
C GLN A 286 23.46 -1.83 24.84
N LEU A 287 22.43 -1.24 24.23
CA LEU A 287 22.09 0.18 24.32
C LEU A 287 20.71 0.38 24.97
N SER A 288 20.36 1.62 25.29
CA SER A 288 19.07 1.99 25.92
C SER A 288 17.89 1.86 24.95
N TRP A 289 17.58 0.63 24.58
CA TRP A 289 16.43 0.24 23.75
C TRP A 289 15.50 -0.63 24.55
N THR A 290 14.19 -0.39 24.42
CA THR A 290 13.21 -1.40 24.81
C THR A 290 13.04 -2.45 23.70
N PRO A 291 12.64 -3.70 24.03
CA PRO A 291 12.15 -4.67 23.05
C PRO A 291 11.19 -4.10 22.01
N GLU A 292 10.22 -3.30 22.46
CA GLU A 292 9.17 -2.77 21.60
C GLU A 292 9.72 -1.74 20.63
N GLU A 293 10.70 -0.94 21.07
CA GLU A 293 11.35 0.07 20.24
C GLU A 293 12.13 -0.54 19.09
N ILE A 294 12.93 -1.58 19.34
CA ILE A 294 13.74 -2.20 18.29
C ILE A 294 12.87 -2.92 17.26
N GLU A 295 11.82 -3.62 17.70
CA GLU A 295 10.85 -4.23 16.79
C GLU A 295 10.10 -3.19 15.97
N SER A 296 9.63 -2.12 16.62
CA SER A 296 8.94 -1.03 15.94
C SER A 296 9.83 -0.44 14.86
N SER A 297 11.08 -0.10 15.18
CA SER A 297 12.04 0.47 14.23
C SER A 297 12.37 -0.46 13.07
N ALA A 298 12.51 -1.76 13.30
CA ALA A 298 12.73 -2.75 12.23
C ALA A 298 11.51 -2.91 11.29
N ARG A 299 10.30 -2.72 11.82
CA ARG A 299 9.03 -2.81 11.07
C ARG A 299 8.74 -1.59 10.20
N ILE A 300 9.33 -0.44 10.50
CA ILE A 300 9.10 0.81 9.74
C ILE A 300 9.42 0.62 8.24
N CYS A 301 10.44 -0.18 7.90
CA CYS A 301 10.77 -0.41 6.49
C CYS A 301 9.70 -1.26 5.79
N ASN A 302 8.88 -0.65 4.93
CA ASN A 302 7.87 -1.34 4.12
C ASN A 302 8.46 -2.06 2.87
N GLY A 303 9.76 -1.95 2.63
CA GLY A 303 10.44 -2.61 1.51
C GLY A 303 10.28 -1.95 0.13
N CYS A 304 9.71 -0.73 0.04
CA CYS A 304 9.44 -0.02 -1.22
C CYS A 304 10.65 0.20 -2.13
N GLY A 305 11.88 0.09 -1.61
CA GLY A 305 13.09 0.14 -2.43
C GLY A 305 13.52 1.55 -2.86
N ILE A 306 12.78 2.61 -2.56
CA ILE A 306 13.14 4.01 -2.90
C ILE A 306 14.53 4.39 -2.40
N CYS A 307 14.99 3.78 -1.33
CA CYS A 307 16.36 3.96 -0.82
C CYS A 307 17.48 3.51 -1.78
N ARG A 308 17.14 2.82 -2.89
CA ARG A 308 18.01 2.42 -3.99
C ARG A 308 18.00 3.39 -5.17
N THR A 309 17.35 4.55 -5.02
CA THR A 309 17.29 5.55 -6.10
C THR A 309 18.68 6.07 -6.45
N THR A 310 18.93 6.21 -7.76
CA THR A 310 20.08 6.91 -8.34
C THR A 310 19.66 8.23 -9.00
N SER A 311 18.39 8.60 -8.89
CA SER A 311 17.84 9.81 -9.48
C SER A 311 18.47 11.06 -8.88
N PRO A 312 18.86 12.08 -9.69
CA PRO A 312 19.58 13.26 -9.20
C PRO A 312 18.77 14.14 -8.24
N ASP A 313 17.44 14.09 -8.32
CA ASP A 313 16.48 14.87 -7.52
C ASP A 313 16.35 14.41 -6.06
N THR A 314 16.78 13.18 -5.75
CA THR A 314 16.59 12.55 -4.45
C THR A 314 17.95 12.17 -3.85
N ARG A 315 18.29 12.65 -2.64
CA ARG A 315 19.63 12.43 -2.07
C ARG A 315 19.78 11.00 -1.53
N MET A 316 18.77 10.49 -0.84
CA MET A 316 18.68 9.18 -0.16
C MET A 316 20.03 8.71 0.41
N CYS A 317 20.45 7.45 0.19
CA CYS A 317 21.71 6.96 0.76
C CYS A 317 22.92 7.31 -0.12
N PRO A 318 23.89 8.11 0.36
CA PRO A 318 25.07 8.47 -0.44
C PRO A 318 25.98 7.26 -0.71
N ILE A 319 26.06 6.30 0.23
CA ILE A 319 26.89 5.10 0.06
C ILE A 319 26.33 4.18 -1.01
N PHE A 320 25.00 3.98 -1.05
CA PHE A 320 24.37 3.24 -2.14
C PHE A 320 24.58 3.92 -3.49
N ARG A 321 24.48 5.26 -3.56
CA ARG A 321 24.72 6.00 -4.81
C ARG A 321 26.14 5.84 -5.34
N MET A 322 27.13 5.85 -4.45
CA MET A 322 28.54 5.64 -4.84
C MET A 322 28.82 4.19 -5.24
N ASN A 323 28.15 3.24 -4.59
CA ASN A 323 28.33 1.81 -4.84
C ASN A 323 26.97 1.09 -4.77
N PRO A 324 26.25 0.94 -5.90
CA PRO A 324 24.85 0.52 -5.97
C PRO A 324 24.67 -0.99 -5.76
N ARG A 325 25.12 -1.47 -4.61
CA ARG A 325 24.94 -2.83 -4.13
C ARG A 325 23.86 -2.88 -3.06
N GLU A 326 23.14 -4.01 -2.96
CA GLU A 326 22.04 -4.14 -2.00
C GLU A 326 22.52 -3.93 -0.56
N GLU A 327 23.72 -4.41 -0.19
CA GLU A 327 24.26 -4.29 1.16
C GLU A 327 24.44 -2.84 1.59
N ALA A 328 24.72 -1.92 0.65
CA ALA A 328 24.85 -0.50 0.93
C ALA A 328 23.49 0.18 1.20
N SER A 329 22.38 -0.41 0.76
CA SER A 329 21.06 0.20 0.88
C SER A 329 20.61 0.29 2.36
N PRO A 330 19.86 1.34 2.72
CA PRO A 330 19.20 1.42 4.03
C PRO A 330 18.32 0.20 4.33
N ARG A 331 17.59 -0.30 3.33
CA ARG A 331 16.69 -1.45 3.54
C ARG A 331 17.42 -2.76 3.85
N ALA A 332 18.68 -2.92 3.43
CA ALA A 332 19.45 -4.12 3.79
C ALA A 332 19.68 -4.21 5.30
N LYS A 333 20.04 -3.10 5.95
CA LYS A 333 20.21 -3.03 7.42
C LYS A 333 18.90 -3.36 8.14
N ALA A 334 17.80 -2.75 7.69
CA ALA A 334 16.48 -3.03 8.24
C ALA A 334 16.07 -4.51 8.06
N ASN A 335 16.43 -5.14 6.93
CA ASN A 335 16.14 -6.55 6.67
C ASN A 335 17.00 -7.49 7.55
N ILE A 336 18.28 -7.19 7.78
CA ILE A 336 19.13 -7.97 8.70
C ILE A 336 18.51 -7.96 10.09
N LEU A 337 18.21 -6.77 10.62
CA LEU A 337 17.62 -6.65 11.95
C LEU A 337 16.28 -7.38 12.03
N ARG A 338 15.43 -7.27 11.01
CA ARG A 338 14.18 -8.03 10.95
C ARG A 338 14.41 -9.54 10.92
N GLY A 339 15.42 -10.00 10.17
CA GLY A 339 15.81 -11.41 10.12
C GLY A 339 16.20 -11.94 11.49
N LEU A 340 16.99 -11.17 12.25
CA LEU A 340 17.35 -11.49 13.63
C LEU A 340 16.11 -11.53 14.53
N LEU A 341 15.27 -10.49 14.51
CA LEU A 341 14.08 -10.39 15.37
C LEU A 341 13.01 -11.45 15.07
N SER A 342 12.92 -11.91 13.82
CA SER A 342 11.99 -12.97 13.40
C SER A 342 12.55 -14.39 13.60
N GLY A 343 13.81 -14.52 14.00
CA GLY A 343 14.50 -15.82 14.12
C GLY A 343 14.89 -16.46 12.78
N ASN A 344 14.69 -15.75 11.65
CA ASN A 344 15.13 -16.20 10.33
C ASN A 344 16.65 -16.12 10.16
N LEU A 345 17.34 -15.35 10.99
CA LEU A 345 18.79 -15.32 11.10
C LEU A 345 19.21 -15.74 12.52
N PRO A 346 20.26 -16.57 12.67
CA PRO A 346 20.84 -16.89 13.97
C PRO A 346 21.25 -15.63 14.73
N GLY A 347 21.02 -15.60 16.06
CA GLY A 347 21.30 -14.41 16.87
C GLY A 347 22.77 -13.98 16.90
N ASP A 348 23.69 -14.94 16.81
CA ASP A 348 25.12 -14.71 16.70
C ASP A 348 25.53 -14.06 15.37
N THR A 349 24.65 -14.02 14.36
CA THR A 349 24.88 -13.26 13.10
C THR A 349 25.20 -11.79 13.41
N LEU A 350 24.62 -11.21 14.48
CA LEU A 350 24.87 -9.81 14.86
C LEU A 350 26.35 -9.51 15.17
N VAL A 351 27.09 -10.51 15.68
CA VAL A 351 28.50 -10.36 16.07
C VAL A 351 29.47 -10.90 15.01
N GLN A 352 28.97 -11.39 13.87
CA GLN A 352 29.80 -11.87 12.77
C GLN A 352 30.34 -10.70 11.93
N ASP A 353 31.54 -10.86 11.38
CA ASP A 353 32.21 -9.87 10.53
C ASP A 353 31.32 -9.45 9.34
N VAL A 354 30.56 -10.39 8.77
CA VAL A 354 29.65 -10.10 7.64
C VAL A 354 28.56 -9.10 8.02
N CYS A 355 28.00 -9.17 9.23
CA CYS A 355 27.02 -8.19 9.70
C CYS A 355 27.68 -6.82 9.92
N LYS A 356 28.90 -6.82 10.49
CA LYS A 356 29.70 -5.60 10.65
C LYS A 356 30.00 -4.93 9.31
N GLU A 357 30.38 -5.69 8.28
CA GLU A 357 30.63 -5.16 6.93
C GLU A 357 29.41 -4.43 6.35
N VAL A 358 28.19 -4.96 6.58
CA VAL A 358 26.97 -4.28 6.14
C VAL A 358 26.69 -3.04 6.97
N ALA A 359 26.89 -3.11 8.30
CA ALA A 359 26.69 -1.99 9.22
C ALA A 359 27.65 -0.82 8.95
N ASP A 360 28.93 -1.10 8.68
CA ASP A 360 29.99 -0.12 8.38
C ASP A 360 29.68 0.74 7.12
N LEU A 361 28.78 0.28 6.25
CA LEU A 361 28.30 1.05 5.10
C LEU A 361 27.31 2.16 5.51
N CYS A 362 26.93 2.28 6.79
CA CYS A 362 26.15 3.40 7.31
C CYS A 362 27.06 4.52 7.81
N VAL A 363 27.05 5.68 7.16
CA VAL A 363 27.82 6.87 7.55
C VAL A 363 27.02 7.87 8.41
N HIS A 364 25.92 7.43 9.02
CA HIS A 364 25.05 8.27 9.87
C HIS A 364 24.59 9.60 9.25
N CYS A 365 24.39 9.66 7.93
CA CYS A 365 23.95 10.89 7.26
C CYS A 365 22.47 11.27 7.49
N HIS A 366 21.68 10.39 8.12
CA HIS A 366 20.25 10.55 8.40
C HIS A 366 19.32 10.76 7.19
N MET A 367 19.80 10.67 5.95
CA MET A 367 18.94 10.85 4.77
C MET A 367 17.82 9.80 4.67
N CYS A 368 18.04 8.56 5.12
CA CYS A 368 16.96 7.56 5.15
C CYS A 368 15.82 7.96 6.11
N ARG A 369 16.13 8.65 7.21
CA ARG A 369 15.11 9.14 8.15
C ARG A 369 14.29 10.28 7.53
N LEU A 370 14.93 11.14 6.74
CA LEU A 370 14.32 12.35 6.18
C LEU A 370 13.58 12.09 4.86
N GLU A 371 14.16 11.27 3.98
CA GLU A 371 13.68 11.10 2.61
C GLU A 371 12.97 9.75 2.37
N CYS A 372 13.11 8.76 3.26
CA CYS A 372 12.34 7.54 3.11
C CYS A 372 10.84 7.85 3.35
N PRO A 373 9.93 7.44 2.45
CA PRO A 373 8.50 7.63 2.66
C PRO A 373 8.00 7.02 3.97
N SER A 374 8.59 5.91 4.38
CA SER A 374 8.23 5.23 5.63
C SER A 374 8.95 5.79 6.86
N ASN A 375 9.85 6.77 6.74
CA ASN A 375 10.68 7.32 7.83
C ASN A 375 11.59 6.28 8.52
N VAL A 376 12.23 5.41 7.74
CA VAL A 376 13.21 4.44 8.27
C VAL A 376 14.43 5.15 8.85
N ASP A 377 14.75 4.93 10.12
CA ASP A 377 15.90 5.52 10.80
C ASP A 377 17.03 4.49 11.00
N ILE A 378 17.81 4.23 9.94
CA ILE A 378 18.97 3.32 10.02
C ILE A 378 20.06 3.83 10.97
N PRO A 379 20.39 5.14 11.04
CA PRO A 379 21.35 5.62 12.04
C PRO A 379 20.95 5.34 13.48
N LYS A 380 19.64 5.23 13.76
CA LYS A 380 19.15 4.82 15.07
C LYS A 380 19.41 3.32 15.27
N LEU A 381 18.98 2.49 14.31
CA LEU A 381 19.09 1.02 14.32
C LEU A 381 20.54 0.52 14.37
#